data_AF-A0A8H5IFH7-F1
#
_entry.id   AF-A0A8H5IFH7-F1
#
_cell.length_a   1.000
_cell.length_b   1.000
_cell.length_c   1.000
_cell.angle_alpha   90.00
_cell.angle_beta   90.00
_cell.angle_gamma   90.00
#
_symmetry.space_group_name_H-M   'P 1'
#
loop_
_entity.id
_entity.type
_entity.pdbx_description
1 polymer ?
#
loop_
_entity_poly.entity_id
_entity_poly.type
_entity_poly.pdbx_seq_one_letter_code
_entity_poly.pdbx_strand_id
1 'polypeptide(L)'
;MSHLRQAPDDTFVDNINRGDVRDMVFADTNFPPAGPFSSAAEFHDCMSDMFKWPAMANNPELVPTSITDPYREMLPDDCLIHFTHADLNPVNIIVSNDSPCHVLAILDWEQSGWYPAYWEFCKAELTVEAHSEWQAVYLPKLLDEPDCVEAFCS
;
A
#
# COMPACT_ATOMS: atom_id res chain seq x y z
N MET A 1 14.57 6.66 19.85
CA MET A 1 13.16 6.31 19.60
C MET A 1 13.16 4.88 19.09
N SER A 2 12.34 4.00 19.67
CA SER A 2 12.18 2.63 19.17
C SER A 2 11.25 2.66 17.96
N HIS A 3 11.74 2.28 16.79
CA HIS A 3 10.90 2.10 15.61
C HIS A 3 10.18 0.75 15.73
N LEU A 4 8.87 0.74 15.52
CA LEU A 4 8.13 -0.51 15.36
C LEU A 4 8.63 -1.18 14.08
N ARG A 5 9.19 -2.39 14.21
CA ARG A 5 9.76 -3.19 13.11
C ARG A 5 9.49 -4.65 13.36
N GLN A 6 9.36 -5.42 12.29
CA GLN A 6 9.33 -6.88 12.37
C GLN A 6 10.66 -7.42 12.89
N ALA A 7 10.64 -8.65 13.41
CA ALA A 7 11.88 -9.34 13.73
C ALA A 7 12.62 -9.66 12.42
N PRO A 8 13.96 -9.56 12.36
CA PRO A 8 14.72 -9.74 11.11
C PRO A 8 14.54 -11.11 10.44
N ASP A 9 14.14 -12.13 11.22
CA ASP A 9 13.92 -13.51 10.81
C ASP A 9 12.44 -13.88 10.60
N ASP A 10 11.53 -12.90 10.73
CA ASP A 10 10.09 -13.08 10.61
C ASP A 10 9.52 -11.90 9.81
N THR A 11 9.86 -11.87 8.52
CA THR A 11 9.44 -10.85 7.55
C THR A 11 8.19 -11.35 6.80
N PHE A 12 7.16 -10.52 6.71
CA PHE A 12 5.85 -10.90 6.14
C PHE A 12 5.03 -9.69 5.74
N VAL A 13 4.11 -9.85 4.77
CA VAL A 13 3.09 -8.84 4.42
C VAL A 13 1.72 -9.39 4.80
N ASP A 14 1.09 -8.82 5.81
CA ASP A 14 -0.20 -9.29 6.33
C ASP A 14 -0.93 -8.21 7.15
N ASN A 15 -2.15 -8.54 7.60
CA ASN A 15 -2.85 -7.73 8.59
C ASN A 15 -2.34 -7.96 10.02
N ILE A 16 -2.68 -7.07 10.96
CA ILE A 16 -2.26 -7.15 12.38
C ILE A 16 -2.56 -8.47 13.09
N ASN A 17 -3.50 -9.27 12.57
CA ASN A 17 -3.91 -10.56 13.11
C ASN A 17 -3.30 -11.77 12.36
N ARG A 18 -2.24 -11.58 11.55
CA ARG A 18 -1.58 -12.67 10.79
C ARG A 18 -2.49 -13.34 9.77
N GLY A 19 -3.20 -12.54 8.97
CA GLY A 19 -4.05 -13.04 7.89
C GLY A 19 -4.09 -12.10 6.71
N ASP A 20 -5.05 -12.35 5.81
CA ASP A 20 -5.23 -11.65 4.53
C ASP A 20 -5.17 -10.12 4.70
N VAL A 21 -4.50 -9.44 3.77
CA VAL A 21 -4.40 -7.98 3.79
C VAL A 21 -5.79 -7.35 3.72
N ARG A 22 -5.98 -6.24 4.43
CA ARG A 22 -7.30 -5.58 4.60
C ARG A 22 -7.42 -4.25 3.89
N ASP A 23 -6.34 -3.76 3.30
CA ASP A 23 -6.40 -2.59 2.44
C ASP A 23 -7.45 -2.81 1.35
N MET A 24 -8.29 -1.80 1.15
CA MET A 24 -9.45 -1.83 0.27
C MET A 24 -9.09 -2.16 -1.18
N VAL A 25 -7.84 -1.88 -1.62
CA VAL A 25 -7.31 -2.28 -2.94
C VAL A 25 -7.38 -3.80 -3.13
N PHE A 26 -7.31 -4.57 -2.04
CA PHE A 26 -7.40 -6.03 -2.05
C PHE A 26 -8.78 -6.51 -1.60
N ALA A 27 -9.36 -5.87 -0.59
CA ALA A 27 -10.56 -6.35 0.07
C ALA A 27 -11.88 -6.05 -0.66
N ASP A 28 -11.99 -4.94 -1.40
CA ASP A 28 -13.22 -4.51 -2.09
C ASP A 28 -13.21 -4.88 -3.58
N THR A 29 -12.47 -5.93 -3.91
CA THR A 29 -12.34 -6.40 -5.28
C THR A 29 -13.13 -7.69 -5.48
N ASN A 30 -13.51 -7.99 -6.73
CA ASN A 30 -14.01 -9.33 -7.08
C ASN A 30 -12.91 -10.41 -7.05
N PHE A 31 -11.75 -10.13 -6.44
CA PHE A 31 -10.65 -11.08 -6.32
C PHE A 31 -10.79 -11.91 -5.04
N PRO A 32 -10.18 -13.10 -4.99
CA PRO A 32 -10.02 -13.84 -3.75
C PRO A 32 -9.27 -13.00 -2.69
N PRO A 33 -9.45 -13.29 -1.38
CA PRO A 33 -8.65 -12.66 -0.34
C PRO A 33 -7.15 -12.79 -0.63
N ALA A 34 -6.42 -11.68 -0.47
CA ALA A 34 -5.00 -11.59 -0.78
C ALA A 34 -4.14 -11.78 0.47
N GLY A 35 -3.11 -12.62 0.39
CA GLY A 35 -2.20 -12.89 1.50
C GLY A 35 -2.74 -13.91 2.51
N PRO A 36 -2.12 -14.02 3.69
CA PRO A 36 -0.86 -13.36 4.07
C PRO A 36 0.30 -13.79 3.17
N PHE A 37 1.31 -12.94 3.01
CA PHE A 37 2.47 -13.20 2.17
C PHE A 37 3.75 -13.31 3.00
N SER A 38 4.67 -14.17 2.57
CA SER A 38 5.94 -14.40 3.26
C SER A 38 7.04 -13.43 2.81
N SER A 39 6.79 -12.62 1.78
CA SER A 39 7.76 -11.65 1.24
C SER A 39 7.07 -10.54 0.45
N ALA A 40 7.80 -9.44 0.22
CA ALA A 40 7.35 -8.38 -0.69
C ALA A 40 7.20 -8.90 -2.14
N ALA A 41 8.06 -9.82 -2.58
CA ALA A 41 7.96 -10.43 -3.91
C ALA A 41 6.62 -11.14 -4.13
N GLU A 42 6.18 -11.96 -3.17
CA GLU A 42 4.87 -12.64 -3.24
C GLU A 42 3.70 -11.64 -3.27
N PHE A 43 3.82 -10.55 -2.51
CA PHE A 43 2.85 -9.46 -2.53
C PHE A 43 2.81 -8.75 -3.90
N HIS A 44 3.96 -8.44 -4.49
CA HIS A 44 4.05 -7.82 -5.82
C HIS A 44 3.54 -8.74 -6.94
N ASP A 45 3.82 -10.04 -6.87
CA ASP A 45 3.28 -11.03 -7.80
C ASP A 45 1.75 -11.05 -7.71
N CYS A 46 1.19 -11.00 -6.51
CA CYS A 46 -0.25 -10.92 -6.31
C CYS A 46 -0.85 -9.64 -6.92
N MET A 47 -0.23 -8.47 -6.72
CA MET A 47 -0.68 -7.24 -7.37
C MET A 47 -0.63 -7.32 -8.90
N SER A 48 0.44 -7.91 -9.45
CA SER A 48 0.58 -8.13 -10.89
C SER A 48 -0.53 -9.02 -11.44
N ASP A 49 -0.90 -10.07 -10.70
CA ASP A 49 -1.99 -10.97 -11.08
C ASP A 49 -3.36 -10.30 -10.98
N MET A 50 -3.58 -9.43 -9.98
CA MET A 50 -4.79 -8.60 -9.89
C MET A 50 -4.94 -7.67 -11.10
N PHE A 51 -3.84 -7.06 -11.57
CA PHE A 51 -3.84 -6.23 -12.78
C PHE A 51 -4.25 -7.03 -14.03
N LYS A 52 -3.83 -8.29 -14.13
CA LYS A 52 -4.14 -9.19 -15.26
C LYS A 52 -5.54 -9.78 -15.20
N TRP A 53 -6.17 -9.82 -14.02
CA TRP A 53 -7.42 -10.53 -13.80
C TRP A 53 -8.57 -10.12 -14.74
N PRO A 54 -8.84 -8.83 -15.03
CA PRO A 54 -9.92 -8.46 -15.95
C PRO A 54 -9.78 -9.13 -17.32
N ALA A 55 -8.56 -9.31 -17.82
CA ALA A 55 -8.32 -10.00 -19.09
C ALA A 55 -8.55 -11.52 -18.96
N MET A 56 -8.09 -12.13 -17.87
CA MET A 56 -8.29 -13.57 -17.59
C MET A 56 -9.76 -13.93 -17.37
N ALA A 57 -10.51 -13.09 -16.65
CA ALA A 57 -11.94 -13.30 -16.41
C ALA A 57 -12.76 -13.28 -17.71
N ASN A 58 -12.33 -12.49 -18.70
CA ASN A 58 -12.94 -12.42 -20.03
C ASN A 58 -12.45 -13.52 -20.98
N ASN A 59 -11.31 -14.16 -20.68
CA ASN A 59 -10.76 -15.26 -21.48
C ASN A 59 -10.07 -16.31 -20.59
N PRO A 60 -10.79 -17.36 -20.15
CA PRO A 60 -10.26 -18.37 -19.24
C PRO A 60 -9.10 -19.21 -19.78
N GLU A 61 -8.87 -19.24 -21.10
CA GLU A 61 -7.74 -19.95 -21.71
C GLU A 61 -6.44 -19.14 -21.67
N LEU A 62 -6.54 -17.86 -21.28
CA LEU A 62 -5.43 -16.93 -21.25
C LEU A 62 -4.54 -17.24 -20.03
N VAL A 63 -3.28 -17.58 -20.29
CA VAL A 63 -2.32 -17.91 -19.24
C VAL A 63 -1.76 -16.61 -18.64
N PRO A 64 -1.73 -16.41 -17.31
CA PRO A 64 -1.26 -15.16 -16.69
C PRO A 64 0.12 -14.71 -17.17
N THR A 65 1.05 -15.66 -17.33
CA THR A 65 2.41 -15.41 -17.80
C THR A 65 2.50 -14.92 -19.25
N SER A 66 1.40 -15.00 -20.01
CA SER A 66 1.33 -14.47 -21.37
C SER A 66 0.92 -13.00 -21.42
N ILE A 67 0.45 -12.43 -20.31
CA ILE A 67 0.19 -10.99 -20.17
C ILE A 67 1.41 -10.35 -19.52
N THR A 68 2.10 -9.49 -20.27
CA THR A 68 3.16 -8.66 -19.72
C THR A 68 2.53 -7.59 -18.83
N ASP A 69 2.95 -7.54 -17.58
CA ASP A 69 2.73 -6.42 -16.68
C ASP A 69 4.00 -5.55 -16.67
N PRO A 70 3.97 -4.35 -17.26
CA PRO A 70 5.14 -3.48 -17.33
C PRO A 70 5.54 -2.91 -15.96
N TYR A 71 4.67 -2.97 -14.95
CA TYR A 71 4.90 -2.34 -13.65
C TYR A 71 5.51 -3.29 -12.62
N ARG A 72 5.38 -4.62 -12.81
CA ARG A 72 5.90 -5.62 -11.87
C ARG A 72 7.41 -5.48 -11.62
N GLU A 73 8.18 -5.17 -12.66
CA GLU A 73 9.64 -5.00 -12.56
C GLU A 73 10.05 -3.68 -11.88
N MET A 74 9.12 -2.72 -11.76
CA MET A 74 9.36 -1.45 -11.06
C MET A 74 9.19 -1.58 -9.54
N LEU A 75 8.62 -2.70 -9.06
CA LEU A 75 8.35 -2.94 -7.64
C LEU A 75 9.57 -3.59 -6.95
N PRO A 76 10.06 -3.03 -5.82
CA PRO A 76 11.29 -3.47 -5.16
C PRO A 76 11.06 -4.68 -4.23
N ASP A 77 11.38 -5.90 -4.68
CA ASP A 77 11.21 -7.14 -3.91
C ASP A 77 12.04 -7.21 -2.60
N ASP A 78 13.08 -6.39 -2.47
CA ASP A 78 13.95 -6.26 -1.30
C ASP A 78 13.63 -5.05 -0.40
N CYS A 79 12.46 -4.44 -0.60
CA CYS A 79 12.02 -3.31 0.22
C CYS A 79 11.83 -3.68 1.70
N LEU A 80 11.95 -2.66 2.54
CA LEU A 80 11.59 -2.79 3.95
C LEU A 80 10.08 -2.98 4.10
N ILE A 81 9.67 -3.77 5.08
CA ILE A 81 8.28 -3.89 5.49
C ILE A 81 8.07 -3.08 6.76
N HIS A 82 7.07 -2.20 6.74
CA HIS A 82 6.68 -1.37 7.88
C HIS A 82 5.22 -1.59 8.23
N PHE A 83 4.88 -1.27 9.48
CA PHE A 83 3.49 -1.15 9.87
C PHE A 83 2.95 0.17 9.30
N THR A 84 2.03 0.08 8.34
CA THR A 84 1.45 1.23 7.65
C THR A 84 0.03 1.47 8.13
N HIS A 85 -0.41 2.73 8.07
CA HIS A 85 -1.82 3.09 8.22
C HIS A 85 -2.64 2.60 7.04
N ALA A 86 -2.08 2.70 5.82
CA ALA A 86 -2.71 2.32 4.55
C ALA A 86 -3.99 3.12 4.21
N ASP A 87 -4.22 4.24 4.88
CA ASP A 87 -5.29 5.20 4.57
C ASP A 87 -5.01 6.58 5.20
N LEU A 88 -3.78 7.08 5.03
CA LEU A 88 -3.31 8.31 5.68
C LEU A 88 -3.82 9.56 4.95
N ASN A 89 -5.14 9.74 4.97
CA ASN A 89 -5.85 10.88 4.42
C ASN A 89 -5.97 12.02 5.46
N PRO A 90 -5.97 13.30 5.08
CA PRO A 90 -6.20 14.43 5.99
C PRO A 90 -7.41 14.27 6.91
N VAL A 91 -8.50 13.66 6.40
CA VAL A 91 -9.73 13.45 7.18
C VAL A 91 -9.53 12.52 8.38
N ASN A 92 -8.50 11.68 8.33
CA ASN A 92 -8.13 10.74 9.38
C ASN A 92 -7.13 11.34 10.39
N ILE A 93 -6.75 12.61 10.26
CA ILE A 93 -5.78 13.28 11.14
C ILE A 93 -6.48 14.38 11.94
N ILE A 94 -6.54 14.21 13.26
CA ILE A 94 -7.02 15.25 14.17
C ILE A 94 -5.84 16.14 14.57
N VAL A 95 -6.00 17.45 14.42
CA VAL A 95 -5.03 18.46 14.88
C VAL A 95 -5.62 19.37 15.95
N SER A 96 -4.76 19.94 16.79
CA SER A 96 -5.13 20.95 17.77
C SER A 96 -5.57 22.24 17.10
N ASN A 97 -6.41 23.03 17.78
CA ASN A 97 -6.75 24.39 17.36
C ASN A 97 -5.70 25.46 17.76
N ASP A 98 -4.57 25.04 18.34
CA ASP A 98 -3.48 25.92 18.76
C ASP A 98 -2.59 26.36 17.57
N SER A 99 -1.75 27.37 17.78
CA SER A 99 -0.74 27.81 16.82
C SER A 99 0.66 27.84 17.45
N PRO A 100 1.62 27.02 16.98
CA PRO A 100 1.47 26.05 15.89
C PRO A 100 0.55 24.88 16.27
N CYS A 101 -0.18 24.34 15.29
CA CYS A 101 -0.99 23.17 15.51
C CYS A 101 -0.11 21.92 15.71
N HIS A 102 -0.63 20.92 16.40
CA HIS A 102 0.01 19.63 16.59
C HIS A 102 -0.99 18.50 16.33
N VAL A 103 -0.49 17.34 15.90
CA VAL A 103 -1.30 16.13 15.71
C VAL A 103 -1.77 15.63 17.08
N LEU A 104 -3.07 15.48 17.24
CA LEU A 104 -3.71 14.95 18.44
C LEU A 104 -4.00 13.45 18.32
N ALA A 105 -4.42 13.00 17.13
CA ALA A 105 -4.72 11.61 16.86
C ALA A 105 -4.67 11.30 15.36
N ILE A 106 -4.43 10.03 15.04
CA ILE A 106 -4.65 9.42 13.74
C ILE A 106 -5.77 8.39 13.91
N LEU A 107 -6.80 8.49 13.10
CA LEU A 107 -8.02 7.69 13.15
C LEU A 107 -8.06 6.67 12.01
N ASP A 108 -8.99 5.73 12.10
CA ASP A 108 -9.36 4.81 11.02
C ASP A 108 -8.26 3.80 10.58
N TRP A 109 -7.78 3.03 11.56
CA TRP A 109 -6.73 2.02 11.36
C TRP A 109 -7.24 0.70 10.76
N GLU A 110 -8.44 0.66 10.17
CA GLU A 110 -9.06 -0.62 9.76
C GLU A 110 -8.30 -1.32 8.61
N GLN A 111 -7.62 -0.54 7.78
CA GLN A 111 -6.78 -1.01 6.66
C GLN A 111 -5.31 -1.26 7.07
N SER A 112 -4.95 -0.90 8.31
CA SER A 112 -3.57 -0.98 8.78
C SER A 112 -3.03 -2.42 8.83
N GLY A 113 -1.73 -2.54 8.60
CA GLY A 113 -1.07 -3.83 8.49
C GLY A 113 0.41 -3.66 8.20
N TRP A 114 1.07 -4.79 7.98
CA TRP A 114 2.47 -4.82 7.56
C TRP A 114 2.53 -4.86 6.05
N TYR A 115 3.04 -3.80 5.44
CA TYR A 115 3.14 -3.63 3.99
C TYR A 115 4.54 -3.15 3.59
N PRO A 116 4.91 -3.28 2.31
CA PRO A 116 6.09 -2.60 1.79
C PRO A 116 6.13 -1.13 2.22
N ALA A 117 7.29 -0.62 2.62
CA ALA A 117 7.41 0.71 3.22
C ALA A 117 6.94 1.83 2.29
N TYR A 118 7.09 1.65 0.97
CA TYR A 118 6.61 2.58 -0.04
C TYR A 118 5.07 2.68 -0.07
N TRP A 119 4.37 1.67 0.44
CA TRP A 119 2.91 1.56 0.35
C TRP A 119 2.20 2.74 1.01
N GLU A 120 2.72 3.26 2.13
CA GLU A 120 2.14 4.41 2.82
C GLU A 120 2.07 5.64 1.90
N PHE A 121 3.16 5.93 1.18
CA PHE A 121 3.20 7.06 0.25
C PHE A 121 2.22 6.82 -0.92
N CYS A 122 2.37 5.70 -1.63
CA CYS A 122 1.57 5.41 -2.82
C CYS A 122 0.07 5.39 -2.49
N LYS A 123 -0.31 4.79 -1.36
CA LYS A 123 -1.71 4.72 -0.93
C LYS A 123 -2.26 6.09 -0.52
N ALA A 124 -1.47 6.89 0.20
CA ALA A 124 -1.89 8.23 0.60
C ALA A 124 -2.04 9.17 -0.62
N GLU A 125 -1.23 8.97 -1.66
CA GLU A 125 -1.36 9.69 -2.93
C GLU A 125 -2.58 9.25 -3.76
N LEU A 126 -2.84 7.93 -3.86
CA LEU A 126 -3.96 7.38 -4.62
C LEU A 126 -5.35 7.73 -4.06
N THR A 127 -5.44 8.05 -2.77
CA THR A 127 -6.71 8.23 -2.05
C THR A 127 -7.12 9.69 -1.86
N VAL A 128 -6.36 10.63 -2.42
CA VAL A 128 -6.61 12.08 -2.30
C VAL A 128 -6.90 12.70 -3.65
N GLU A 129 -7.49 13.90 -3.65
CA GLU A 129 -7.72 14.63 -4.89
C GLU A 129 -6.39 14.98 -5.57
N ALA A 130 -6.31 14.67 -6.87
CA ALA A 130 -5.15 14.98 -7.69
C ALA A 130 -4.85 16.48 -7.68
N HIS A 131 -3.59 16.84 -7.48
CA HIS A 131 -3.09 18.21 -7.36
C HIS A 131 -3.63 18.99 -6.15
N SER A 132 -4.22 18.31 -5.16
CA SER A 132 -4.57 18.94 -3.89
C SER A 132 -3.33 19.44 -3.14
N GLU A 133 -3.52 20.40 -2.23
CA GLU A 133 -2.44 20.89 -1.37
C GLU A 133 -1.83 19.73 -0.54
N TRP A 134 -2.67 18.78 -0.13
CA TRP A 134 -2.22 17.56 0.54
C TRP A 134 -1.20 16.80 -0.30
N GLN A 135 -1.56 16.45 -1.54
CA GLN A 135 -0.67 15.70 -2.42
C GLN A 135 0.59 16.50 -2.76
N ALA A 136 0.43 17.76 -3.21
CA ALA A 136 1.53 18.52 -3.79
C ALA A 136 2.50 19.12 -2.75
N VAL A 137 2.06 19.33 -1.51
CA VAL A 137 2.82 20.09 -0.51
C VAL A 137 3.08 19.30 0.77
N TYR A 138 2.12 18.53 1.26
CA TYR A 138 2.23 17.89 2.58
C TYR A 138 2.77 16.46 2.49
N LEU A 139 2.31 15.63 1.54
CA LEU A 139 2.80 14.26 1.37
C LEU A 139 4.34 14.20 1.24
N PRO A 140 5.01 14.98 0.35
CA PRO A 140 6.46 14.93 0.21
C PRO A 140 7.25 15.48 1.41
N LYS A 141 6.56 16.14 2.36
CA LYS A 141 7.18 16.60 3.63
C LYS A 141 7.04 15.56 4.74
N LEU A 142 6.02 14.71 4.65
CA LEU A 142 5.70 13.70 5.66
C LEU A 142 6.35 12.35 5.35
N LEU A 143 6.42 12.01 4.07
CA LEU A 143 6.86 10.73 3.56
C LEU A 143 7.84 10.95 2.41
N ASP A 144 8.88 10.12 2.35
CA ASP A 144 9.80 10.09 1.21
C ASP A 144 9.09 9.47 0.01
N GLU A 145 9.14 10.15 -1.13
CA GLU A 145 8.59 9.65 -2.39
C GLU A 145 9.39 8.43 -2.86
N PRO A 146 8.74 7.28 -3.12
CA PRO A 146 9.43 6.06 -3.50
C PRO A 146 9.73 6.03 -5.00
N ASP A 147 10.86 5.43 -5.38
CA ASP A 147 11.26 5.26 -6.79
C ASP A 147 10.23 4.46 -7.62
N CYS A 148 9.40 3.64 -6.95
CA CYS A 148 8.37 2.83 -7.60
C CYS A 148 6.99 3.51 -7.70
N VAL A 149 6.87 4.80 -7.37
CA VAL A 149 5.57 5.52 -7.39
C VAL A 149 4.89 5.46 -8.76
N GLU A 150 5.67 5.51 -9.85
CA GLU A 150 5.15 5.44 -11.21
C GLU A 150 4.38 4.15 -11.52
N ALA A 151 4.66 3.05 -10.82
CA ALA A 151 3.92 1.79 -10.94
C ALA A 151 2.44 1.92 -10.51
N PHE A 152 2.08 3.00 -9.81
CA PHE A 152 0.75 3.27 -9.27
C PHE A 152 0.00 4.39 -10.01
N CYS A 153 0.67 5.16 -10.88
CA CYS A 153 0.11 6.40 -11.46
C CYS A 153 -0.50 6.25 -12.87
N SER A 154 -0.68 5.03 -13.38
CA SER A 154 -1.06 4.79 -14.79
C SER A 154 -2.52 4.43 -15.03
#